data_AF-A0A835R053-F1
#
_entry.id   AF-A0A835R053-F1
#
_cell.length_a   1.000
_cell.length_b   1.000
_cell.length_c   1.000
_cell.angle_alpha   90.00
_cell.angle_beta   90.00
_cell.angle_gamma   90.00
#
_symmetry.space_group_name_H-M   'P 1'
#
loop_
_entity.id
_entity.type
_entity.pdbx_description
1 polymer ?
#
loop_
_entity_poly.entity_id
_entity_poly.type
_entity_poly.pdbx_seq_one_letter_code
_entity_poly.pdbx_strand_id
1 'polypeptide(L)'
;MRLILSLCLSEGFDTFPTLLCADGCSMIDRRMGIYGYPIEIQALFFMALRCAFALLKHDAQGKDFIERIVKRLHALSYHMRTYFWLDFQQLNVIYRYKTEEYSHTAVNKFNVIPDSIPDWLFDFMPSRGGYFIGNVSPARMDFRWFALGNFFTILSSLATHEQSIAIMDLIEERWEELVGEMPLKIAYPAIENNEWKIVTGCDPKNTRWSYQMEEVGQVHSLIQSITIFLQHKQTFSFIFVYYSAIEYHSDYFWCSATVLLWMLTAACIKTGRPQIARKAIELAESRLLKDGWPEYYDGKLGRFIGKQARKFQTWSIAGYLVAKMMLEDPSHIGMVSLEEDRAMKPVLKRSVSWNC
;
A
#
# COMPACT_ATOMS: atom_id res chain seq x y z
N MET A 1 -2.75 -20.86 -6.77
CA MET A 1 -1.33 -20.61 -6.47
C MET A 1 -0.44 -20.64 -7.73
N ARG A 2 0.02 -21.80 -8.25
CA ARG A 2 0.99 -21.86 -9.38
C ARG A 2 0.62 -21.00 -10.60
N LEU A 3 -0.62 -21.08 -11.09
CA LEU A 3 -1.10 -20.26 -12.23
C LEU A 3 -0.86 -18.75 -12.05
N ILE A 4 -0.94 -18.25 -10.82
CA ILE A 4 -0.86 -16.82 -10.51
C ILE A 4 0.59 -16.39 -10.32
N LEU A 5 1.42 -17.27 -9.75
CA LEU A 5 2.86 -17.12 -9.80
C LEU A 5 3.37 -17.12 -11.25
N SER A 6 2.80 -17.95 -12.14
CA SER A 6 3.13 -17.91 -13.58
C SER A 6 2.76 -16.58 -14.24
N LEU A 7 1.67 -15.92 -13.82
CA LEU A 7 1.29 -14.59 -14.31
C LEU A 7 2.23 -13.51 -13.77
N CYS A 8 2.41 -13.41 -12.45
CA CYS A 8 3.25 -12.36 -11.84
C CYS A 8 4.76 -12.53 -12.08
N LEU A 9 5.22 -13.77 -12.29
CA LEU A 9 6.62 -14.11 -12.55
C LEU A 9 6.85 -14.50 -14.02
N SER A 10 5.95 -14.07 -14.91
CA SER A 10 6.17 -14.12 -16.36
C SER A 10 7.36 -13.24 -16.75
N GLU A 11 7.99 -13.60 -17.87
CA GLU A 11 9.03 -12.78 -18.48
C GLU A 11 8.40 -11.86 -19.53
N GLY A 12 8.97 -10.66 -19.69
CA GLY A 12 8.46 -9.63 -20.58
C GLY A 12 9.44 -8.48 -20.72
N PHE A 13 9.01 -7.39 -21.35
CA PHE A 13 9.85 -6.21 -21.62
C PHE A 13 10.02 -5.27 -20.41
N ASP A 14 9.47 -5.60 -19.25
CA ASP A 14 9.59 -4.81 -18.03
C ASP A 14 11.03 -4.88 -17.48
N THR A 15 11.66 -3.72 -17.35
CA THR A 15 13.02 -3.57 -16.82
C THR A 15 13.07 -3.48 -15.28
N PHE A 16 11.91 -3.47 -14.61
CA PHE A 16 11.77 -3.32 -13.18
C PHE A 16 11.32 -4.64 -12.49
N PRO A 17 11.65 -4.84 -11.20
CA PRO A 17 11.23 -6.03 -10.46
C PRO A 17 9.81 -5.92 -9.90
N THR A 18 9.16 -4.76 -10.05
CA THR A 18 7.77 -4.48 -9.75
C THR A 18 6.81 -5.17 -10.73
N LEU A 19 5.50 -5.01 -10.54
CA LEU A 19 4.46 -5.37 -11.51
C LEU A 19 3.93 -4.10 -12.18
N LEU A 20 4.09 -4.02 -13.50
CA LEU A 20 3.44 -3.01 -14.33
C LEU A 20 1.92 -3.19 -14.30
N CYS A 21 1.21 -2.10 -14.00
CA CYS A 21 -0.23 -2.06 -13.79
C CYS A 21 -0.91 -0.98 -14.63
N ALA A 22 -2.15 -1.24 -15.03
CA ALA A 22 -3.06 -0.22 -15.55
C ALA A 22 -3.52 0.74 -14.44
N ASP A 23 -4.23 1.81 -14.81
CA ASP A 23 -4.95 2.63 -13.84
C ASP A 23 -6.20 1.87 -13.35
N GLY A 24 -6.67 2.12 -12.13
CA GLY A 24 -7.83 1.39 -11.57
C GLY A 24 -7.58 -0.11 -11.35
N CYS A 25 -6.42 -0.47 -10.78
CA CYS A 25 -5.96 -1.85 -10.67
C CYS A 25 -5.92 -2.43 -9.24
N SER A 26 -6.30 -1.67 -8.21
CA SER A 26 -6.05 -1.99 -6.81
C SER A 26 -7.35 -1.96 -5.99
N MET A 27 -7.29 -1.64 -4.69
CA MET A 27 -8.47 -1.15 -3.97
C MET A 27 -9.08 0.05 -4.72
N ILE A 28 -8.25 0.87 -5.37
CA ILE A 28 -8.68 1.91 -6.31
C ILE A 28 -8.83 1.27 -7.69
N ASP A 29 -10.06 1.24 -8.20
CA ASP A 29 -10.50 0.56 -9.43
C ASP A 29 -10.89 1.53 -10.56
N ARG A 30 -10.86 2.84 -10.32
CA ARG A 30 -11.15 3.90 -11.31
C ARG A 30 -9.92 4.79 -11.54
N ARG A 31 -9.92 5.58 -12.61
CA ARG A 31 -8.75 6.33 -13.11
C ARG A 31 -8.24 7.38 -12.10
N MET A 32 -7.05 7.15 -11.51
CA MET A 32 -6.45 7.95 -10.44
C MET A 32 -4.98 8.34 -10.70
N GLY A 33 -4.44 7.97 -11.86
CA GLY A 33 -3.01 8.06 -12.14
C GLY A 33 -2.18 6.97 -11.46
N ILE A 34 -2.79 5.90 -10.96
CA ILE A 34 -2.05 4.81 -10.27
C ILE A 34 -1.40 3.82 -11.24
N TYR A 35 -1.60 3.98 -12.56
CA TYR A 35 -0.89 3.24 -13.60
C TYR A 35 0.63 3.30 -13.43
N GLY A 36 1.34 2.30 -13.96
CA GLY A 36 2.78 2.13 -13.73
C GLY A 36 3.01 1.13 -12.60
N TYR A 37 3.66 1.54 -11.52
CA TYR A 37 4.07 0.65 -10.43
C TYR A 37 3.51 1.14 -9.08
N PRO A 38 2.20 1.02 -8.81
CA PRO A 38 1.59 1.56 -7.60
C PRO A 38 2.02 0.77 -6.36
N ILE A 39 2.46 1.49 -5.31
CA ILE A 39 2.94 0.95 -4.04
C ILE A 39 2.02 -0.10 -3.42
N GLU A 40 0.71 0.09 -3.59
CA GLU A 40 -0.33 -0.82 -3.10
C GLU A 40 -0.17 -2.23 -3.68
N ILE A 41 -0.07 -2.34 -5.01
CA ILE A 41 0.14 -3.63 -5.70
C ILE A 41 1.52 -4.18 -5.40
N GLN A 42 2.56 -3.34 -5.30
CA GLN A 42 3.92 -3.83 -5.02
C GLN A 42 4.02 -4.43 -3.60
N ALA A 43 3.36 -3.83 -2.61
CA ALA A 43 3.32 -4.31 -1.23
C ALA A 43 2.48 -5.60 -1.11
N LEU A 44 1.30 -5.65 -1.74
CA LEU A 44 0.46 -6.85 -1.83
C LEU A 44 1.17 -8.00 -2.54
N PHE A 45 1.88 -7.71 -3.64
CA PHE A 45 2.67 -8.69 -4.39
C PHE A 45 3.84 -9.24 -3.57
N PHE A 46 4.59 -8.38 -2.88
CA PHE A 46 5.66 -8.82 -1.98
C PHE A 46 5.14 -9.73 -0.86
N MET A 47 4.01 -9.37 -0.23
CA MET A 47 3.36 -10.22 0.77
C MET A 47 2.90 -11.55 0.19
N ALA A 48 2.25 -11.54 -0.98
CA ALA A 48 1.80 -12.74 -1.68
C ALA A 48 2.96 -13.68 -2.03
N LEU A 49 4.10 -13.14 -2.49
CA LEU A 49 5.31 -13.90 -2.77
C LEU A 49 5.90 -14.54 -1.50
N ARG A 50 6.03 -13.78 -0.40
CA ARG A 50 6.54 -14.32 0.88
C ARG A 50 5.63 -15.41 1.44
N CYS A 51 4.31 -15.23 1.38
CA CYS A 51 3.40 -16.28 1.79
C CYS A 51 3.45 -17.48 0.84
N ALA A 52 3.56 -17.28 -0.48
CA ALA A 52 3.67 -18.37 -1.46
C ALA A 52 4.91 -19.23 -1.22
N PHE A 53 6.06 -18.62 -0.90
CA PHE A 53 7.26 -19.33 -0.44
C PHE A 53 6.97 -20.25 0.76
N ALA A 54 6.12 -19.82 1.70
CA ALA A 54 5.76 -20.59 2.90
C ALA A 54 4.68 -21.67 2.69
N LEU A 55 3.92 -21.68 1.57
CA LEU A 55 2.88 -22.69 1.28
C LEU A 55 3.16 -23.59 0.06
N LEU A 56 4.20 -23.32 -0.73
CA LEU A 56 4.60 -24.19 -1.84
C LEU A 56 5.22 -25.50 -1.33
N LYS A 57 4.74 -26.63 -1.85
CA LYS A 57 5.35 -27.95 -1.63
C LYS A 57 6.69 -28.03 -2.37
N HIS A 58 7.69 -28.72 -1.81
CA HIS A 58 9.03 -28.89 -2.40
C HIS A 58 9.11 -30.00 -3.47
N ASP A 59 8.08 -30.19 -4.28
CA ASP A 59 8.14 -31.04 -5.49
C ASP A 59 8.96 -30.37 -6.60
N ALA A 60 9.21 -31.08 -7.71
CA ALA A 60 10.09 -30.58 -8.77
C ALA A 60 9.63 -29.23 -9.36
N GLN A 61 8.32 -29.06 -9.61
CA GLN A 61 7.77 -27.78 -10.06
C GLN A 61 7.78 -26.71 -8.95
N GLY A 62 7.51 -27.08 -7.70
CA GLY A 62 7.55 -26.15 -6.57
C GLY A 62 8.93 -25.55 -6.34
N LYS A 63 10.01 -26.29 -6.61
CA LYS A 63 11.39 -25.78 -6.52
C LYS A 63 11.68 -24.66 -7.52
N ASP A 64 11.28 -24.80 -8.80
CA ASP A 64 11.40 -23.71 -9.80
C ASP A 64 10.69 -22.43 -9.32
N PHE A 65 9.43 -22.57 -8.88
CA PHE A 65 8.68 -21.43 -8.35
C PHE A 65 9.35 -20.82 -7.11
N ILE A 66 9.90 -21.63 -6.20
CA ILE A 66 10.60 -21.14 -5.00
C ILE A 66 11.86 -20.33 -5.38
N GLU A 67 12.67 -20.82 -6.32
CA GLU A 67 13.88 -20.10 -6.78
C GLU A 67 13.53 -18.78 -7.46
N ARG A 68 12.50 -18.78 -8.30
CA ARG A 68 11.97 -17.56 -8.97
C ARG A 68 11.35 -16.58 -7.97
N ILE A 69 10.62 -17.06 -6.96
CA ILE A 69 10.08 -16.26 -5.86
C ILE A 69 11.21 -15.60 -5.06
N VAL A 70 12.23 -16.34 -4.63
CA VAL A 70 13.35 -15.78 -3.85
C VAL A 70 14.09 -14.69 -4.66
N LYS A 71 14.40 -14.96 -5.94
CA LYS A 71 15.04 -13.98 -6.84
C LYS A 71 14.19 -12.70 -6.99
N ARG A 72 12.87 -12.82 -7.18
CA ARG A 72 11.96 -11.67 -7.28
C ARG A 72 11.81 -10.95 -5.94
N LEU A 73 11.71 -11.66 -4.82
CA LEU A 73 11.64 -11.08 -3.47
C LEU A 73 12.87 -10.24 -3.13
N HIS A 74 14.08 -10.71 -3.43
CA HIS A 74 15.31 -9.94 -3.22
C HIS A 74 15.34 -8.68 -4.09
N ALA A 75 15.03 -8.80 -5.38
CA ALA A 75 15.04 -7.66 -6.30
C ALA A 75 13.97 -6.61 -5.94
N LEU A 76 12.77 -7.05 -5.57
CA LEU A 76 11.66 -6.18 -5.15
C LEU A 76 11.97 -5.54 -3.78
N SER A 77 12.49 -6.30 -2.81
CA SER A 77 12.89 -5.76 -1.50
C SER A 77 13.91 -4.62 -1.63
N TYR A 78 14.95 -4.81 -2.45
CA TYR A 78 15.92 -3.76 -2.74
C TYR A 78 15.27 -2.56 -3.45
N HIS A 79 14.54 -2.79 -4.54
CA HIS A 79 13.95 -1.72 -5.35
C HIS A 79 12.98 -0.84 -4.55
N MET A 80 12.08 -1.44 -3.76
CA MET A 80 11.14 -0.70 -2.94
C MET A 80 11.86 0.09 -1.82
N ARG A 81 12.80 -0.55 -1.10
CA ARG A 81 13.55 0.10 0.00
C ARG A 81 14.46 1.23 -0.47
N THR A 82 14.97 1.19 -1.70
CA THR A 82 15.91 2.18 -2.24
C THR A 82 15.24 3.29 -3.07
N TYR A 83 14.14 3.00 -3.78
CA TYR A 83 13.57 3.96 -4.74
C TYR A 83 12.15 4.44 -4.41
N PHE A 84 11.35 3.65 -3.69
CA PHE A 84 10.02 4.10 -3.24
C PHE A 84 10.07 4.78 -1.87
N TRP A 85 11.12 4.58 -1.08
CA TRP A 85 11.26 5.21 0.24
C TRP A 85 11.58 6.69 0.13
N LEU A 86 10.81 7.52 0.85
CA LEU A 86 11.02 8.96 0.95
C LEU A 86 10.97 9.40 2.43
N ASP A 87 12.01 10.10 2.85
CA ASP A 87 12.11 10.87 4.08
C ASP A 87 12.70 12.26 3.76
N PHE A 88 12.88 13.12 4.76
CA PHE A 88 13.44 14.47 4.57
C PHE A 88 14.85 14.46 3.93
N GLN A 89 15.69 13.45 4.22
CA GLN A 89 17.04 13.36 3.65
C GLN A 89 16.97 12.96 2.18
N GLN A 90 16.14 11.97 1.83
CA GLN A 90 15.93 11.56 0.44
C GLN A 90 15.23 12.64 -0.38
N LEU A 91 14.28 13.38 0.19
CA LEU A 91 13.64 14.52 -0.48
C LEU A 91 14.68 15.60 -0.86
N ASN A 92 15.60 15.93 0.05
CA ASN A 92 16.71 16.86 -0.20
C ASN A 92 17.70 16.31 -1.26
N VAL A 93 17.90 14.99 -1.32
CA VAL A 93 18.69 14.35 -2.38
C VAL A 93 18.00 14.44 -3.75
N ILE A 94 16.71 14.13 -3.83
CA ILE A 94 15.91 14.17 -5.08
C ILE A 94 15.77 15.61 -5.60
N TYR A 95 15.53 16.58 -4.70
CA TYR A 95 15.53 18.02 -5.00
C TYR A 95 16.85 18.53 -5.59
N ARG A 96 17.95 17.80 -5.38
CA ARG A 96 19.31 18.13 -5.86
C ARG A 96 19.79 17.21 -6.99
N TYR A 97 18.91 16.40 -7.58
CA TYR A 97 19.23 15.58 -8.74
C TYR A 97 19.66 16.42 -9.94
N LYS A 98 20.57 15.85 -10.74
CA LYS A 98 20.79 16.29 -12.12
C LYS A 98 19.91 15.48 -13.05
N THR A 99 19.45 16.09 -14.13
CA THR A 99 18.73 15.41 -15.22
C THR A 99 19.73 14.84 -16.24
N GLU A 100 19.23 14.00 -17.14
CA GLU A 100 19.96 13.47 -18.31
C GLU A 100 21.18 12.58 -17.97
N GLU A 101 21.20 11.99 -16.77
CA GLU A 101 22.29 11.11 -16.31
C GLU A 101 22.31 9.74 -17.03
N TYR A 102 23.02 9.64 -18.15
CA TYR A 102 23.21 8.38 -18.89
C TYR A 102 24.43 7.57 -18.40
N SER A 103 24.31 6.87 -17.26
CA SER A 103 25.32 5.88 -16.82
C SER A 103 24.76 4.84 -15.84
N HIS A 104 25.40 3.67 -15.72
CA HIS A 104 25.06 2.69 -14.67
C HIS A 104 25.26 3.26 -13.24
N THR A 105 26.20 4.20 -13.10
CA THR A 105 26.53 4.95 -11.88
C THR A 105 25.62 6.17 -11.62
N ALA A 106 24.61 6.42 -12.47
CA ALA A 106 23.66 7.51 -12.27
C ALA A 106 23.00 7.44 -10.89
N VAL A 107 22.82 8.61 -10.28
CA VAL A 107 22.08 8.81 -9.02
C VAL A 107 20.60 8.97 -9.35
N ASN A 108 20.27 9.77 -10.37
CA ASN A 108 18.90 9.96 -10.85
C ASN A 108 18.46 8.82 -11.78
N LYS A 109 18.36 7.61 -11.22
CA LYS A 109 18.06 6.34 -11.95
C LYS A 109 16.85 6.38 -12.88
N PHE A 110 15.89 7.27 -12.62
CA PHE A 110 14.62 7.37 -13.37
C PHE A 110 14.52 8.66 -14.19
N ASN A 111 15.53 9.53 -14.20
CA ASN A 111 15.50 10.86 -14.81
C ASN A 111 14.31 11.72 -14.33
N VAL A 112 14.11 11.79 -13.01
CA VAL A 112 13.11 12.66 -12.37
C VAL A 112 13.59 14.12 -12.47
N ILE A 113 12.69 15.03 -12.83
CA ILE A 113 12.97 16.47 -12.92
C ILE A 113 12.72 17.09 -11.53
N PRO A 114 13.69 17.75 -10.87
CA PRO A 114 13.48 18.36 -9.55
C PRO A 114 12.34 19.38 -9.52
N ASP A 115 12.19 20.16 -10.59
CA ASP A 115 11.12 21.16 -10.73
C ASP A 115 9.71 20.55 -10.91
N SER A 116 9.59 19.21 -10.94
CA SER A 116 8.31 18.48 -10.93
C SER A 116 7.90 17.98 -9.54
N ILE A 117 8.72 18.21 -8.51
CA ILE A 117 8.36 17.94 -7.11
C ILE A 117 7.27 18.96 -6.69
N PRO A 118 6.10 18.53 -6.20
CA PRO A 118 4.99 19.44 -5.91
C PRO A 118 5.19 20.18 -4.58
N ASP A 119 4.89 21.48 -4.54
CA ASP A 119 5.18 22.38 -3.41
C ASP A 119 4.71 21.85 -2.04
N TRP A 120 3.52 21.24 -2.00
CA TRP A 120 2.92 20.70 -0.77
C TRP A 120 3.81 19.66 -0.06
N LEU A 121 4.71 18.99 -0.79
CA LEU A 121 5.57 17.97 -0.24
C LEU A 121 6.63 18.55 0.70
N PHE A 122 7.11 19.77 0.44
CA PHE A 122 8.09 20.44 1.29
C PHE A 122 7.46 20.87 2.63
N ASP A 123 6.21 21.32 2.60
CA ASP A 123 5.44 21.67 3.80
C ASP A 123 4.95 20.42 4.58
N PHE A 124 4.68 19.32 3.89
CA PHE A 124 4.18 18.07 4.45
C PHE A 124 5.29 17.17 5.03
N MET A 125 6.49 17.12 4.44
CA MET A 125 7.55 16.24 4.91
C MET A 125 8.02 16.65 6.32
N PRO A 126 7.87 15.79 7.35
CA PRO A 126 8.35 16.10 8.69
C PRO A 126 9.88 15.99 8.79
N SER A 127 10.46 16.60 9.82
CA SER A 127 11.88 16.41 10.16
C SER A 127 12.18 15.00 10.70
N ARG A 128 11.16 14.28 11.18
CA ARG A 128 11.23 12.87 11.57
C ARG A 128 10.08 12.10 10.97
N GLY A 129 10.41 11.01 10.28
CA GLY A 129 9.44 10.16 9.61
C GLY A 129 9.71 10.06 8.12
N GLY A 130 8.86 9.30 7.44
CA GLY A 130 8.97 8.99 6.02
C GLY A 130 7.96 7.94 5.60
N TYR A 131 7.86 7.68 4.31
CA TYR A 131 6.89 6.74 3.74
C TYR A 131 7.33 6.18 2.41
N PHE A 132 6.65 5.13 1.95
CA PHE A 132 6.73 4.66 0.57
C PHE A 132 5.78 5.47 -0.30
N ILE A 133 6.32 6.17 -1.29
CA ILE A 133 5.59 7.03 -2.22
C ILE A 133 4.69 6.21 -3.16
N GLY A 134 3.67 6.84 -3.73
CA GLY A 134 2.62 6.19 -4.51
C GLY A 134 3.10 5.37 -5.71
N ASN A 135 4.08 5.86 -6.47
CA ASN A 135 4.52 5.24 -7.72
C ASN A 135 5.93 5.73 -8.10
N VAL A 136 6.73 4.86 -8.72
CA VAL A 136 8.03 5.21 -9.31
C VAL A 136 8.11 4.60 -10.70
N SER A 137 8.29 5.44 -11.72
CA SER A 137 8.31 5.08 -13.13
C SER A 137 9.37 5.92 -13.88
N PRO A 138 9.78 5.54 -15.11
CA PRO A 138 10.63 6.38 -15.94
C PRO A 138 10.06 7.80 -16.10
N ALA A 139 10.88 8.81 -15.82
CA ALA A 139 10.56 10.24 -15.79
C ALA A 139 9.38 10.65 -14.89
N ARG A 140 8.93 9.80 -13.94
CA ARG A 140 7.77 10.06 -13.10
C ARG A 140 7.91 9.46 -11.69
N MET A 141 7.83 10.31 -10.67
CA MET A 141 7.50 9.89 -9.30
C MET A 141 6.13 10.43 -8.92
N ASP A 142 5.32 9.61 -8.26
CA ASP A 142 4.06 10.02 -7.65
C ASP A 142 4.27 10.11 -6.14
N PHE A 143 4.50 11.32 -5.66
CA PHE A 143 4.85 11.59 -4.26
C PHE A 143 3.68 11.44 -3.29
N ARG A 144 2.45 11.18 -3.75
CA ARG A 144 1.28 11.05 -2.87
C ARG A 144 1.48 9.88 -1.90
N TRP A 145 1.06 10.07 -0.66
CA TRP A 145 1.04 9.02 0.36
C TRP A 145 -0.18 8.12 0.15
N PHE A 146 -0.01 6.81 0.31
CA PHE A 146 -1.09 5.81 0.20
C PHE A 146 -1.08 4.91 1.45
N ALA A 147 -2.20 4.90 2.19
CA ALA A 147 -2.32 4.19 3.46
C ALA A 147 -2.12 2.67 3.31
N LEU A 148 -2.88 2.05 2.41
CA LEU A 148 -2.92 0.60 2.25
C LEU A 148 -1.54 0.05 1.86
N GLY A 149 -0.90 0.65 0.85
CA GLY A 149 0.47 0.29 0.45
C GLY A 149 1.47 0.41 1.60
N ASN A 150 1.46 1.51 2.36
CA ASN A 150 2.37 1.71 3.49
C ASN A 150 2.14 0.70 4.62
N PHE A 151 0.90 0.42 5.01
CA PHE A 151 0.63 -0.61 6.02
C PHE A 151 0.99 -2.01 5.56
N PHE A 152 0.71 -2.37 4.29
CA PHE A 152 1.17 -3.65 3.76
C PHE A 152 2.70 -3.74 3.69
N THR A 153 3.45 -2.64 3.53
CA THR A 153 4.92 -2.69 3.67
C THR A 153 5.37 -3.05 5.09
N ILE A 154 4.70 -2.53 6.12
CA ILE A 154 4.97 -2.85 7.53
C ILE A 154 4.58 -4.31 7.82
N LEU A 155 3.34 -4.70 7.51
CA LEU A 155 2.79 -6.02 7.83
C LEU A 155 3.59 -7.15 7.17
N SER A 156 4.01 -6.98 5.91
CA SER A 156 4.83 -7.96 5.18
C SER A 156 6.33 -7.94 5.51
N SER A 157 6.81 -7.01 6.34
CA SER A 157 8.24 -6.68 6.52
C SER A 157 8.98 -6.35 5.20
N LEU A 158 8.28 -5.72 4.25
CA LEU A 158 8.92 -5.04 3.13
C LEU A 158 9.64 -3.78 3.62
N ALA A 159 9.03 -3.02 4.52
CA ALA A 159 9.71 -1.97 5.27
C ALA A 159 10.81 -2.57 6.18
N THR A 160 11.90 -1.85 6.41
CA THR A 160 12.80 -2.15 7.55
C THR A 160 12.12 -1.76 8.87
N HIS A 161 12.71 -2.16 10.01
CA HIS A 161 12.27 -1.70 11.33
C HIS A 161 12.29 -0.15 11.45
N GLU A 162 13.35 0.49 10.97
CA GLU A 162 13.52 1.95 10.95
C GLU A 162 12.47 2.63 10.06
N GLN A 163 12.23 2.12 8.85
CA GLN A 163 11.19 2.62 7.94
C GLN A 163 9.79 2.44 8.53
N SER A 164 9.53 1.32 9.21
CA SER A 164 8.26 1.06 9.89
C SER A 164 8.03 2.04 11.04
N ILE A 165 9.07 2.37 11.81
CA ILE A 165 9.03 3.41 12.84
C ILE A 165 8.80 4.80 12.22
N ALA A 166 9.47 5.11 11.12
CA ALA A 166 9.37 6.39 10.44
C ALA A 166 7.98 6.64 9.79
N ILE A 167 7.28 5.59 9.33
CA ILE A 167 5.88 5.69 8.89
C ILE A 167 4.96 6.06 10.08
N MET A 168 5.27 5.60 11.28
CA MET A 168 4.47 5.93 12.47
C MET A 168 4.82 7.30 13.06
N ASP A 169 6.09 7.72 13.02
CA ASP A 169 6.48 9.11 13.30
C ASP A 169 5.73 10.07 12.35
N LEU A 170 5.65 9.76 11.05
CA LEU A 170 4.87 10.54 10.08
C LEU A 170 3.38 10.62 10.44
N ILE A 171 2.75 9.51 10.85
CA ILE A 171 1.32 9.49 11.22
C ILE A 171 1.06 10.22 12.55
N GLU A 172 2.02 10.24 13.47
CA GLU A 172 1.92 11.02 14.71
C GLU A 172 2.18 12.53 14.49
N GLU A 173 3.13 12.92 13.62
CA GLU A 173 3.40 14.33 13.28
C GLU A 173 2.37 14.93 12.29
N ARG A 174 1.84 14.14 11.34
CA ARG A 174 0.85 14.55 10.33
C ARG A 174 -0.55 14.00 10.58
N TRP A 175 -0.94 13.97 11.86
CA TRP A 175 -2.21 13.41 12.29
C TRP A 175 -3.41 14.15 11.68
N GLU A 176 -3.39 15.49 11.58
CA GLU A 176 -4.52 16.24 11.03
C GLU A 176 -4.67 16.02 9.52
N GLU A 177 -3.54 15.94 8.81
CA GLU A 177 -3.48 15.73 7.37
C GLU A 177 -3.85 14.30 6.94
N LEU A 178 -3.47 13.28 7.72
CA LEU A 178 -3.67 11.86 7.37
C LEU A 178 -4.90 11.22 8.05
N VAL A 179 -5.26 11.65 9.26
CA VAL A 179 -6.45 11.22 10.01
C VAL A 179 -7.50 12.34 10.06
N GLY A 180 -7.17 13.47 10.66
CA GLY A 180 -8.15 14.52 10.97
C GLY A 180 -9.15 14.04 12.03
N GLU A 181 -10.45 14.09 11.70
CA GLU A 181 -11.57 13.73 12.60
C GLU A 181 -12.22 12.37 12.28
N MET A 182 -11.59 11.56 11.41
CA MET A 182 -11.95 10.16 11.20
C MET A 182 -10.76 9.35 10.64
N PRO A 183 -10.43 8.16 11.19
CA PRO A 183 -9.41 7.30 10.62
C PRO A 183 -9.96 6.43 9.47
N LEU A 184 -9.30 6.31 8.32
CA LEU A 184 -8.06 6.98 7.88
C LEU A 184 -8.20 7.36 6.40
N LYS A 185 -7.55 8.44 5.96
CA LYS A 185 -7.47 8.74 4.52
C LYS A 185 -6.81 7.59 3.77
N ILE A 186 -7.33 7.28 2.58
CA ILE A 186 -6.76 6.21 1.75
C ILE A 186 -5.53 6.71 0.98
N ALA A 187 -5.55 7.99 0.55
CA ALA A 187 -4.41 8.69 -0.04
C ALA A 187 -4.36 10.18 0.38
N TYR A 188 -3.19 10.82 0.27
CA TYR A 188 -2.97 12.25 0.55
C TYR A 188 -1.88 12.86 -0.36
N PRO A 189 -2.03 14.13 -0.80
CA PRO A 189 -3.24 14.97 -0.75
C PRO A 189 -4.24 14.56 -1.84
N ALA A 190 -5.43 15.17 -1.83
CA ALA A 190 -6.37 15.04 -2.93
C ALA A 190 -5.89 15.78 -4.19
N ILE A 191 -6.16 15.19 -5.36
CA ILE A 191 -5.98 15.86 -6.65
C ILE A 191 -6.97 17.03 -6.75
N GLU A 192 -6.51 18.21 -7.16
CA GLU A 192 -7.37 19.38 -7.36
C GLU A 192 -7.25 19.99 -8.77
N ASN A 193 -8.19 20.89 -9.11
CA ASN A 193 -8.12 21.80 -10.26
C ASN A 193 -7.86 21.14 -11.62
N ASN A 194 -6.77 21.52 -12.31
CA ASN A 194 -6.45 21.03 -13.65
C ASN A 194 -5.82 19.63 -13.61
N GLU A 195 -5.10 19.30 -12.53
CA GLU A 195 -4.60 17.94 -12.30
C GLU A 195 -5.78 16.96 -12.22
N TRP A 196 -6.88 17.33 -11.54
CA TRP A 196 -8.08 16.49 -11.46
C TRP A 196 -8.66 16.21 -12.85
N LYS A 197 -8.77 17.23 -13.71
CA LYS A 197 -9.25 17.09 -15.09
C LYS A 197 -8.38 16.13 -15.90
N ILE A 198 -7.06 16.29 -15.84
CA ILE A 198 -6.08 15.55 -16.65
C ILE A 198 -5.91 14.11 -16.14
N VAL A 199 -5.72 13.94 -14.82
CA VAL A 199 -5.42 12.64 -14.21
C VAL A 199 -6.66 11.76 -14.19
N THR A 200 -7.82 12.26 -13.73
CA THR A 200 -9.06 11.45 -13.64
C THR A 200 -9.86 11.39 -14.95
N GLY A 201 -9.70 12.37 -15.84
CA GLY A 201 -10.58 12.54 -17.00
C GLY A 201 -11.88 13.30 -16.70
N CYS A 202 -11.82 14.29 -15.79
CA CYS A 202 -12.98 15.05 -15.29
C CYS A 202 -14.05 14.18 -14.59
N ASP A 203 -13.62 13.13 -13.90
CA ASP A 203 -14.51 12.09 -13.38
C ASP A 203 -15.40 12.62 -12.22
N PRO A 204 -16.73 12.70 -12.40
CA PRO A 204 -17.63 13.45 -11.51
C PRO A 204 -17.86 12.79 -10.15
N LYS A 205 -17.44 11.53 -9.96
CA LYS A 205 -17.40 10.88 -8.65
C LYS A 205 -16.19 11.42 -7.87
N ASN A 206 -15.02 11.50 -8.52
CA ASN A 206 -13.67 11.77 -7.97
C ASN A 206 -13.43 13.24 -7.57
N THR A 207 -14.47 14.02 -7.26
CA THR A 207 -14.34 15.45 -6.95
C THR A 207 -13.45 15.69 -5.73
N ARG A 208 -12.88 16.89 -5.55
CA ARG A 208 -11.89 17.21 -4.49
C ARG A 208 -12.28 16.60 -3.14
N TRP A 209 -11.48 15.65 -2.65
CA TRP A 209 -11.72 14.90 -1.40
C TRP A 209 -13.01 14.00 -1.42
N SER A 210 -13.34 13.37 -2.57
CA SER A 210 -14.46 12.41 -2.86
C SER A 210 -14.23 11.48 -4.12
N TYR A 211 -15.17 10.57 -4.46
CA TYR A 211 -15.08 9.08 -4.67
C TYR A 211 -14.36 8.26 -5.85
N GLN A 212 -13.61 7.13 -5.60
CA GLN A 212 -13.26 5.96 -6.51
C GLN A 212 -13.06 4.47 -5.93
N MET A 213 -14.10 3.62 -5.90
CA MET A 213 -14.14 2.14 -5.56
C MET A 213 -15.37 1.43 -6.23
N GLU A 214 -15.48 1.40 -7.56
CA GLU A 214 -16.52 0.62 -8.28
C GLU A 214 -15.96 -0.61 -9.02
N GLU A 215 -16.34 -1.79 -8.51
CA GLU A 215 -16.42 -3.12 -9.15
C GLU A 215 -15.20 -3.62 -9.98
N VAL A 216 -14.56 -4.68 -9.50
CA VAL A 216 -13.32 -5.25 -10.07
C VAL A 216 -13.57 -5.99 -11.39
N GLY A 217 -13.71 -5.21 -12.47
CA GLY A 217 -13.98 -5.68 -13.84
C GLY A 217 -12.83 -6.39 -14.57
N GLN A 218 -11.61 -6.43 -14.01
CA GLN A 218 -10.51 -7.22 -14.62
C GLN A 218 -9.38 -7.74 -13.71
N VAL A 219 -9.25 -7.31 -12.44
CA VAL A 219 -8.20 -7.81 -11.52
C VAL A 219 -8.64 -9.05 -10.72
N HIS A 220 -9.68 -9.73 -11.20
CA HIS A 220 -10.34 -10.86 -10.55
C HIS A 220 -9.37 -12.02 -10.25
N SER A 221 -8.43 -12.32 -11.16
CA SER A 221 -7.53 -13.47 -11.05
C SER A 221 -6.40 -13.31 -10.03
N LEU A 222 -5.88 -12.09 -9.82
CA LEU A 222 -4.72 -11.85 -8.96
C LEU A 222 -5.13 -11.80 -7.49
N ILE A 223 -6.13 -10.97 -7.17
CA ILE A 223 -6.48 -10.66 -5.79
C ILE A 223 -7.34 -11.77 -5.16
N GLN A 224 -8.27 -12.41 -5.91
CA GLN A 224 -8.88 -13.68 -5.47
C GLN A 224 -7.81 -14.71 -5.09
N SER A 225 -6.67 -14.71 -5.79
CA SER A 225 -5.61 -15.68 -5.60
C SER A 225 -4.61 -15.32 -4.49
N ILE A 226 -4.78 -14.17 -3.85
CA ILE A 226 -4.23 -13.85 -2.52
C ILE A 226 -5.26 -14.23 -1.45
N THR A 227 -6.54 -13.96 -1.70
CA THR A 227 -7.70 -14.32 -0.84
C THR A 227 -7.82 -15.84 -0.61
N ILE A 228 -8.01 -16.63 -1.67
CA ILE A 228 -8.08 -18.11 -1.66
C ILE A 228 -6.80 -18.71 -1.07
N PHE A 229 -5.67 -18.06 -1.33
CA PHE A 229 -4.38 -18.48 -0.86
C PHE A 229 -4.27 -18.37 0.68
N LEU A 230 -4.83 -17.33 1.30
CA LEU A 230 -4.82 -17.14 2.76
C LEU A 230 -5.75 -18.15 3.48
N GLN A 231 -6.83 -18.61 2.85
CA GLN A 231 -7.70 -19.67 3.41
C GLN A 231 -6.94 -20.97 3.72
N HIS A 232 -5.87 -21.28 2.98
CA HIS A 232 -5.24 -22.60 3.01
C HIS A 232 -4.34 -22.85 4.26
N LYS A 233 -4.20 -21.87 5.17
CA LYS A 233 -3.53 -22.06 6.47
C LYS A 233 -4.42 -22.65 7.59
N GLN A 234 -5.70 -22.94 7.32
CA GLN A 234 -6.73 -23.15 8.35
C GLN A 234 -6.84 -21.96 9.32
N THR A 235 -6.59 -20.74 8.82
CA THR A 235 -6.64 -19.52 9.62
C THR A 235 -7.48 -18.47 8.88
N PHE A 236 -8.54 -18.02 9.54
CA PHE A 236 -9.38 -16.86 9.23
C PHE A 236 -10.31 -16.91 7.99
N SER A 237 -11.61 -17.01 8.28
CA SER A 237 -12.72 -16.73 7.35
C SER A 237 -12.92 -15.23 7.05
N PHE A 238 -12.21 -14.32 7.73
CA PHE A 238 -12.41 -12.87 7.60
C PHE A 238 -12.02 -12.30 6.22
N ILE A 239 -11.02 -12.90 5.56
CA ILE A 239 -10.66 -12.53 4.18
C ILE A 239 -11.73 -13.00 3.19
N PHE A 240 -12.53 -14.02 3.55
CA PHE A 240 -13.76 -14.36 2.83
C PHE A 240 -14.83 -13.28 3.03
N VAL A 241 -14.98 -12.67 4.23
CA VAL A 241 -15.88 -11.51 4.43
C VAL A 241 -15.43 -10.30 3.57
N TYR A 242 -14.12 -10.11 3.38
CA TYR A 242 -13.58 -9.07 2.50
C TYR A 242 -13.84 -9.33 1.00
N TYR A 243 -14.19 -10.56 0.59
CA TYR A 243 -14.33 -10.95 -0.83
C TYR A 243 -15.71 -11.45 -1.24
N SER A 244 -16.47 -12.14 -0.38
CA SER A 244 -17.87 -12.48 -0.62
C SER A 244 -18.78 -11.25 -0.66
N ALA A 245 -18.35 -10.14 -0.06
CA ALA A 245 -19.01 -8.84 -0.23
C ALA A 245 -18.80 -8.23 -1.63
N ILE A 246 -17.80 -8.69 -2.40
CA ILE A 246 -17.51 -8.20 -3.76
C ILE A 246 -18.47 -8.81 -4.80
N GLU A 247 -19.22 -9.87 -4.46
CA GLU A 247 -20.29 -10.39 -5.32
C GLU A 247 -21.55 -9.50 -5.36
N TYR A 248 -21.68 -8.47 -4.52
CA TYR A 248 -22.86 -7.59 -4.50
C TYR A 248 -22.55 -6.09 -4.35
N HIS A 249 -22.62 -5.40 -5.50
CA HIS A 249 -22.84 -3.96 -5.70
C HIS A 249 -21.75 -2.95 -5.31
N SER A 250 -21.24 -2.25 -6.33
CA SER A 250 -21.06 -0.77 -6.35
C SER A 250 -19.91 -0.20 -5.48
N ASP A 251 -19.20 0.89 -5.78
CA ASP A 251 -19.49 2.32 -6.13
C ASP A 251 -19.48 3.32 -4.94
N TYR A 252 -18.85 4.49 -5.13
CA TYR A 252 -18.29 5.56 -4.15
C TYR A 252 -15.53 5.57 -2.85
N PHE A 253 -14.46 6.46 -2.98
CA PHE A 253 -13.15 6.69 -2.25
C PHE A 253 -12.54 8.11 -2.43
N TRP A 254 -12.00 8.75 -1.39
CA TRP A 254 -10.94 9.80 -1.36
C TRP A 254 -10.82 10.37 0.06
N CYS A 255 -11.07 9.47 1.00
CA CYS A 255 -11.97 9.72 2.10
C CYS A 255 -11.48 8.94 3.30
N SER A 256 -12.03 9.23 4.48
CA SER A 256 -11.78 8.35 5.60
C SER A 256 -12.49 7.02 5.39
N ALA A 257 -11.73 5.97 5.05
CA ALA A 257 -12.25 4.63 4.91
C ALA A 257 -12.11 3.89 6.24
N THR A 258 -13.24 3.67 6.91
CA THR A 258 -13.32 2.98 8.21
C THR A 258 -12.66 1.59 8.18
N VAL A 259 -12.67 0.92 7.01
CA VAL A 259 -11.99 -0.37 6.80
C VAL A 259 -10.46 -0.28 6.98
N LEU A 260 -9.82 0.88 6.81
CA LEU A 260 -8.37 1.03 7.05
C LEU A 260 -7.99 1.02 8.54
N LEU A 261 -8.97 1.16 9.45
CA LEU A 261 -8.72 1.18 10.90
C LEU A 261 -8.09 -0.12 11.42
N TRP A 262 -8.43 -1.27 10.84
CA TRP A 262 -7.77 -2.54 11.21
C TRP A 262 -6.33 -2.61 10.71
N MET A 263 -6.02 -2.09 9.52
CA MET A 263 -4.64 -2.08 8.99
C MET A 263 -3.75 -1.12 9.78
N LEU A 264 -4.27 0.07 10.12
CA LEU A 264 -3.59 0.99 11.05
C LEU A 264 -3.33 0.29 12.39
N THR A 265 -4.34 -0.35 12.97
CA THR A 265 -4.20 -1.07 14.26
C THR A 265 -3.19 -2.21 14.18
N ALA A 266 -3.22 -3.02 13.11
CA ALA A 266 -2.27 -4.10 12.91
C ALA A 266 -0.83 -3.58 12.76
N ALA A 267 -0.63 -2.52 11.96
CA ALA A 267 0.66 -1.85 11.86
C ALA A 267 1.13 -1.31 13.22
N CYS A 268 0.25 -0.62 13.97
CA CYS A 268 0.52 -0.09 15.31
C CYS A 268 0.95 -1.17 16.30
N ILE A 269 0.31 -2.34 16.28
CA ILE A 269 0.70 -3.48 17.12
C ILE A 269 2.08 -3.97 16.70
N LYS A 270 2.32 -4.19 15.40
CA LYS A 270 3.61 -4.69 14.89
C LYS A 270 4.78 -3.73 15.15
N THR A 271 4.54 -2.41 15.15
CA THR A 271 5.57 -1.40 15.49
C THR A 271 5.64 -1.07 16.98
N GLY A 272 4.89 -1.75 17.85
CA GLY A 272 4.89 -1.48 19.30
C GLY A 272 4.31 -0.13 19.70
N ARG A 273 3.43 0.47 18.89
CA ARG A 273 2.77 1.77 19.11
C ARG A 273 1.23 1.68 19.24
N PRO A 274 0.67 0.89 20.18
CA PRO A 274 -0.78 0.73 20.31
C PRO A 274 -1.52 2.01 20.75
N GLN A 275 -0.83 3.07 21.18
CA GLN A 275 -1.47 4.36 21.50
C GLN A 275 -2.09 5.03 20.27
N ILE A 276 -1.45 4.89 19.09
CA ILE A 276 -1.95 5.42 17.81
C ILE A 276 -3.28 4.73 17.46
N ALA A 277 -3.34 3.41 17.62
CA ALA A 277 -4.54 2.61 17.38
C ALA A 277 -5.69 2.99 18.34
N ARG A 278 -5.41 3.16 19.64
CA ARG A 278 -6.41 3.61 20.64
C ARG A 278 -7.02 4.95 20.25
N LYS A 279 -6.18 5.96 20.01
CA LYS A 279 -6.61 7.31 19.59
C LYS A 279 -7.47 7.28 18.31
N ALA A 280 -7.13 6.42 17.35
CA ALA A 280 -7.93 6.23 16.15
C ALA A 280 -9.28 5.55 16.43
N ILE A 281 -9.30 4.47 17.21
CA ILE A 281 -10.51 3.74 17.56
C ILE A 281 -11.48 4.62 18.36
N GLU A 282 -11.00 5.34 19.38
CA GLU A 282 -11.79 6.29 20.18
C GLU A 282 -12.43 7.40 19.31
N LEU A 283 -11.66 7.95 18.37
CA LEU A 283 -12.14 8.94 17.41
C LEU A 283 -13.25 8.37 16.52
N ALA A 284 -13.10 7.14 16.04
CA ALA A 284 -14.10 6.46 15.21
C ALA A 284 -15.38 6.09 16.00
N GLU A 285 -15.24 5.54 17.20
CA GLU A 285 -16.34 5.20 18.13
C GLU A 285 -17.23 6.41 18.43
N SER A 286 -16.65 7.60 18.51
CA SER A 286 -17.37 8.85 18.76
C SER A 286 -18.46 9.17 17.72
N ARG A 287 -18.39 8.58 16.52
CA ARG A 287 -19.22 8.95 15.35
C ARG A 287 -19.85 7.78 14.59
N LEU A 288 -19.13 6.68 14.34
CA LEU A 288 -19.57 5.62 13.40
C LEU A 288 -21.00 5.11 13.65
N LEU A 289 -21.34 4.86 14.92
CA LEU A 289 -22.67 4.36 15.30
C LEU A 289 -23.77 5.40 15.08
N LYS A 290 -23.48 6.70 15.28
CA LYS A 290 -24.43 7.82 15.11
C LYS A 290 -24.70 8.09 13.64
N ASP A 291 -23.64 8.06 12.83
CA ASP A 291 -23.70 8.33 11.39
C ASP A 291 -24.35 7.15 10.62
N GLY A 292 -24.41 5.97 11.24
CA GLY A 292 -25.07 4.77 10.71
C GLY A 292 -24.12 3.85 9.95
N TRP A 293 -22.88 3.69 10.43
CA TRP A 293 -21.81 2.91 9.82
C TRP A 293 -21.61 3.22 8.33
N PRO A 294 -21.30 4.49 7.99
CA PRO A 294 -21.07 4.85 6.60
C PRO A 294 -19.84 4.14 6.04
N GLU A 295 -19.89 3.93 4.73
CA GLU A 295 -18.82 3.44 3.89
C GLU A 295 -17.57 4.33 3.94
N TYR A 296 -17.75 5.66 3.93
CA TYR A 296 -16.65 6.63 3.88
C TYR A 296 -17.07 8.05 4.35
N TYR A 297 -16.08 8.91 4.59
CA TYR A 297 -16.26 10.33 4.95
C TYR A 297 -15.47 11.31 4.07
N ASP A 298 -16.13 12.36 3.58
CA ASP A 298 -15.60 13.39 2.68
C ASP A 298 -14.84 14.53 3.40
N GLY A 299 -13.99 15.20 2.61
CA GLY A 299 -13.39 16.50 2.95
C GLY A 299 -12.06 16.43 3.71
N LYS A 300 -11.43 17.59 3.87
CA LYS A 300 -10.06 17.72 4.42
C LYS A 300 -9.86 17.03 5.78
N LEU A 301 -10.88 17.03 6.65
CA LEU A 301 -10.81 16.40 7.98
C LEU A 301 -11.72 15.16 8.15
N GLY A 302 -12.39 14.67 7.10
CA GLY A 302 -13.40 13.60 7.25
C GLY A 302 -14.66 14.04 8.03
N ARG A 303 -14.94 15.35 8.06
CA ARG A 303 -16.10 15.91 8.79
C ARG A 303 -17.44 15.46 8.22
N PHE A 304 -17.56 15.37 6.90
CA PHE A 304 -18.84 15.10 6.24
C PHE A 304 -19.02 13.60 6.01
N ILE A 305 -20.21 13.05 6.28
CA ILE A 305 -20.57 11.73 5.73
C ILE A 305 -20.46 11.84 4.22
N GLY A 306 -19.91 10.80 3.59
CA GLY A 306 -19.68 10.80 2.15
C GLY A 306 -20.93 11.11 1.32
N LYS A 307 -20.77 11.98 0.32
CA LYS A 307 -21.77 12.49 -0.63
C LYS A 307 -22.72 11.43 -1.20
N GLN A 308 -22.24 10.20 -1.36
CA GLN A 308 -22.93 9.03 -1.89
C GLN A 308 -22.64 7.77 -1.05
N ALA A 309 -22.23 7.94 0.23
CA ALA A 309 -21.89 6.84 1.14
C ALA A 309 -23.09 5.98 1.49
N ARG A 310 -22.94 4.67 1.32
CA ARG A 310 -23.90 3.70 1.87
C ARG A 310 -23.75 3.58 3.38
N LYS A 311 -24.87 3.36 4.05
CA LYS A 311 -24.96 3.08 5.49
C LYS A 311 -24.94 1.58 5.75
N PHE A 312 -24.55 1.19 6.95
CA PHE A 312 -24.39 -0.21 7.37
C PHE A 312 -23.40 -1.00 6.50
N GLN A 313 -22.37 -0.32 5.99
CA GLN A 313 -21.40 -0.92 5.07
C GLN A 313 -20.55 -1.98 5.79
N THR A 314 -20.60 -3.22 5.29
CA THR A 314 -20.02 -4.42 5.92
C THR A 314 -18.56 -4.23 6.33
N TRP A 315 -17.72 -3.64 5.45
CA TRP A 315 -16.29 -3.47 5.72
C TRP A 315 -15.98 -2.37 6.76
N SER A 316 -16.90 -1.43 7.01
CA SER A 316 -16.75 -0.39 8.03
C SER A 316 -17.00 -0.97 9.42
N ILE A 317 -18.04 -1.80 9.52
CA ILE A 317 -18.37 -2.56 10.75
C ILE A 317 -17.25 -3.58 11.03
N ALA A 318 -16.88 -4.39 10.04
CA ALA A 318 -15.86 -5.42 10.20
C ALA A 318 -14.47 -4.84 10.49
N GLY A 319 -14.08 -3.74 9.83
CA GLY A 319 -12.79 -3.08 10.08
C GLY A 319 -12.68 -2.52 11.50
N TYR A 320 -13.74 -1.93 12.03
CA TYR A 320 -13.81 -1.53 13.44
C TYR A 320 -13.73 -2.74 14.39
N LEU A 321 -14.51 -3.80 14.16
CA LEU A 321 -14.51 -4.98 15.03
C LEU A 321 -13.14 -5.69 15.06
N VAL A 322 -12.50 -5.88 13.90
CA VAL A 322 -11.17 -6.50 13.81
C VAL A 322 -10.11 -5.62 14.48
N ALA A 323 -10.22 -4.28 14.37
CA ALA A 323 -9.35 -3.36 15.10
C ALA A 323 -9.49 -3.50 16.63
N LYS A 324 -10.72 -3.61 17.16
CA LYS A 324 -10.97 -3.88 18.58
C LYS A 324 -10.36 -5.21 19.03
N MET A 325 -10.67 -6.29 18.32
CA MET A 325 -10.19 -7.65 18.66
C MET A 325 -8.66 -7.74 18.69
N MET A 326 -7.95 -7.14 17.73
CA MET A 326 -6.48 -7.12 17.73
C MET A 326 -5.88 -6.24 18.83
N LEU A 327 -6.59 -5.19 19.26
CA LEU A 327 -6.13 -4.34 20.36
C LEU A 327 -6.38 -4.99 21.74
N GLU A 328 -7.43 -5.80 21.85
CA GLU A 328 -7.78 -6.60 23.04
C GLU A 328 -6.85 -7.81 23.20
N ASP A 329 -6.54 -8.54 22.12
CA ASP A 329 -5.50 -9.57 22.09
C ASP A 329 -4.53 -9.37 20.91
N PRO A 330 -3.38 -8.71 21.16
CA PRO A 330 -2.32 -8.51 20.17
C PRO A 330 -1.74 -9.77 19.54
N SER A 331 -1.97 -10.98 20.09
CA SER A 331 -1.48 -12.24 19.49
C SER A 331 -2.03 -12.47 18.08
N HIS A 332 -3.20 -11.90 17.78
CA HIS A 332 -3.85 -11.96 16.47
C HIS A 332 -3.02 -11.37 15.33
N ILE A 333 -2.02 -10.52 15.61
CA ILE A 333 -1.18 -9.88 14.58
C ILE A 333 -0.48 -10.92 13.68
N GLY A 334 -0.04 -12.05 14.23
CA GLY A 334 0.66 -13.11 13.50
C GLY A 334 -0.18 -13.83 12.43
N MET A 335 -1.48 -13.52 12.34
CA MET A 335 -2.37 -14.01 11.28
C MET A 335 -2.39 -13.09 10.05
N VAL A 336 -2.02 -11.81 10.21
CA VAL A 336 -2.01 -10.79 9.14
C VAL A 336 -0.63 -10.17 8.89
N SER A 337 0.38 -10.48 9.71
CA SER A 337 1.78 -10.05 9.51
C SER A 337 2.73 -11.22 9.25
N LEU A 338 3.89 -10.88 8.68
CA LEU A 338 5.03 -11.78 8.50
C LEU A 338 6.26 -11.18 9.18
N GLU A 339 7.01 -11.98 9.94
CA GLU A 339 8.27 -11.55 10.58
C GLU A 339 9.41 -11.33 9.59
N GLU A 340 10.54 -10.75 10.00
CA GLU A 340 11.74 -10.68 9.15
C GLU A 340 12.40 -12.07 8.96
N ASP A 341 12.46 -12.55 7.71
CA ASP A 341 13.01 -13.87 7.40
C ASP A 341 14.53 -13.94 7.63
N ARG A 342 14.94 -14.50 8.77
CA ARG A 342 16.35 -14.90 9.03
C ARG A 342 16.91 -15.79 7.92
N ALA A 343 16.05 -16.55 7.24
CA ALA A 343 16.39 -17.45 6.13
C ALA A 343 16.56 -16.75 4.76
N MET A 344 16.08 -15.51 4.57
CA MET A 344 16.27 -14.75 3.33
C MET A 344 17.63 -14.03 3.25
N LYS A 345 18.49 -14.16 4.27
CA LYS A 345 19.87 -13.64 4.22
C LYS A 345 20.62 -14.26 3.04
N PRO A 346 21.14 -13.48 2.08
CA PRO A 346 21.85 -14.03 0.94
C PRO A 346 23.15 -14.69 1.40
N VAL A 347 23.38 -15.93 0.99
CA VAL A 347 24.73 -16.49 0.95
C VAL A 347 25.47 -15.76 -0.17
N LEU A 348 26.10 -14.64 0.17
CA LEU A 348 26.97 -13.85 -0.71
C LEU A 348 28.23 -14.65 -1.04
N LYS A 349 28.09 -15.66 -1.92
CA LYS A 349 29.20 -16.12 -2.74
C LYS A 349 29.65 -14.92 -3.55
N ARG A 350 30.84 -14.40 -3.22
CA ARG A 350 31.49 -13.32 -3.98
C ARG A 350 31.40 -13.66 -5.47
N SER A 351 30.82 -12.76 -6.26
CA SER A 351 30.94 -12.84 -7.71
C SER A 351 32.43 -12.85 -8.04
N VAL A 352 32.90 -13.91 -8.69
CA VAL A 352 34.26 -13.93 -9.25
C VAL A 352 34.34 -12.75 -10.22
N SER A 353 35.37 -11.91 -10.08
CA SER A 353 35.58 -10.81 -11.00
C SER A 353 35.80 -11.37 -12.40
N TRP A 354 34.99 -10.91 -13.35
CA TRP A 354 35.33 -11.06 -14.76
C TRP A 354 36.50 -10.11 -15.01
N ASN A 355 37.71 -10.67 -14.97
CA ASN A 355 38.90 -9.96 -15.36
C ASN A 355 38.88 -9.82 -16.89
N CYS A 356 38.85 -8.59 -17.38
CA CYS A 356 39.31 -8.25 -18.73
C CYS A 356 40.85 -8.11 -18.73
#